data_AF-A0A350I926-F1
#
_entry.id   AF-A0A350I926-F1
#
_cell.length_a   1.000
_cell.length_b   1.000
_cell.length_c   1.000
_cell.angle_alpha   90.00
_cell.angle_beta   90.00
_cell.angle_gamma   90.00
#
_symmetry.space_group_name_H-M   'P 1'
#
loop_
_entity.id
_entity.type
_entity.pdbx_description
1 polymer ?
#
loop_
_entity_poly.entity_id
_entity_poly.type
_entity_poly.pdbx_seq_one_letter_code
_entity_poly.pdbx_strand_id
1 'polypeptide(L)'
;MNILELEKFKIEDAINFHDEYNPWLFDGDHLKPVIKRQLETIADDFIEFMGIPELAIEDIIITGSNVAYTYTSHSDIDLHLLVDFAKLPESDVYKELFNAKKSLYNDTYEITIRDIPV
;
A
#
# COMPACT_ATOMS: atom_id res chain seq x y z
N MET A 1 13.01 -15.22 -21.76
CA MET A 1 12.73 -15.87 -20.47
C MET A 1 13.40 -17.23 -20.48
N ASN A 2 14.45 -17.40 -19.69
CA ASN A 2 15.27 -18.62 -19.69
C ASN A 2 14.66 -19.61 -18.68
N ILE A 3 14.37 -20.84 -19.09
CA ILE A 3 13.69 -21.84 -18.25
C ILE A 3 14.49 -22.17 -16.98
N LEU A 4 15.81 -21.95 -17.01
CA LEU A 4 16.73 -22.11 -15.89
C LEU A 4 16.54 -21.07 -14.76
N GLU A 5 15.88 -19.94 -15.02
CA GLU A 5 15.53 -18.97 -13.97
C GLU A 5 14.34 -19.42 -13.11
N LEU A 6 13.43 -20.21 -13.69
CA LEU A 6 12.25 -20.73 -12.99
C LEU A 6 12.62 -21.82 -11.96
N GLU A 7 13.71 -22.56 -12.18
CA GLU A 7 14.22 -23.55 -11.22
C GLU A 7 14.89 -22.90 -9.98
N LYS A 8 15.24 -21.62 -10.05
CA LYS A 8 15.75 -20.85 -8.90
C LYS A 8 14.66 -20.28 -8.01
N PHE A 9 13.43 -20.17 -8.49
CA PHE A 9 12.28 -19.80 -7.68
C PHE A 9 11.77 -21.06 -6.98
N LYS A 10 12.20 -21.25 -5.74
CA LYS A 10 11.60 -22.30 -4.93
C LYS A 10 10.23 -21.83 -4.46
N ILE A 11 9.25 -22.72 -4.41
CA ILE A 11 7.88 -22.41 -3.94
C ILE A 11 7.91 -21.82 -2.50
N GLU A 12 8.88 -22.25 -1.69
CA GLU A 12 9.16 -21.70 -0.35
C GLU A 12 9.56 -20.20 -0.36
N ASP A 13 10.16 -19.69 -1.44
CA ASP A 13 10.42 -18.25 -1.60
C ASP A 13 9.15 -17.47 -1.98
N ALA A 14 8.18 -18.14 -2.61
CA ALA A 14 6.93 -17.54 -3.06
C ALA A 14 5.81 -17.56 -2.01
N ILE A 15 5.88 -18.47 -1.05
CA ILE A 15 4.85 -18.66 -0.02
C ILE A 15 5.55 -18.86 1.33
N ASN A 16 5.74 -17.76 2.06
CA ASN A 16 6.23 -17.77 3.44
C ASN A 16 5.06 -17.48 4.37
N PHE A 17 4.75 -18.39 5.29
CA PHE A 17 3.73 -18.16 6.32
C PHE A 17 4.40 -17.80 7.64
N HIS A 18 3.86 -16.78 8.31
CA HIS A 18 4.33 -16.30 9.60
C HIS A 18 3.22 -16.41 10.65
N ASP A 19 3.57 -16.42 11.93
CA ASP A 19 2.62 -16.42 13.03
C ASP A 19 2.33 -15.00 13.56
N GLU A 20 3.03 -13.99 13.03
CA GLU A 20 2.92 -12.58 13.39
C GLU A 20 2.84 -11.67 12.14
N TYR A 21 2.40 -10.43 12.32
CA TYR A 21 2.51 -9.41 11.27
C TYR A 21 3.98 -9.06 11.00
N ASN A 22 4.25 -8.41 9.87
CA ASN A 22 5.63 -8.09 9.51
C ASN A 22 6.32 -7.26 10.62
N PRO A 23 7.32 -7.82 11.34
CA PRO A 23 7.95 -7.17 12.48
C PRO A 23 8.80 -5.98 12.05
N TRP A 24 9.00 -5.72 10.75
CA TRP A 24 9.57 -4.45 10.29
C TRP A 24 8.61 -3.30 10.49
N LEU A 25 7.31 -3.52 10.25
CA LEU A 25 6.26 -2.52 10.34
C LEU A 25 5.53 -2.52 11.69
N PHE A 26 5.34 -3.70 12.29
CA PHE A 26 4.54 -3.92 13.50
C PHE A 26 5.41 -4.28 14.72
N ASP A 27 4.91 -3.96 15.90
CA ASP A 27 5.35 -4.45 17.21
C ASP A 27 4.20 -5.26 17.81
N GLY A 28 4.28 -6.60 17.67
CA GLY A 28 3.13 -7.48 17.88
C GLY A 28 2.01 -7.20 16.87
N ASP A 29 0.81 -6.88 17.38
CA ASP A 29 -0.37 -6.54 16.60
C ASP A 29 -0.53 -5.02 16.38
N HIS A 30 0.43 -4.21 16.82
CA HIS A 30 0.38 -2.76 16.75
C HIS A 30 1.35 -2.20 15.71
N LEU A 31 0.85 -1.35 14.80
CA LEU A 31 1.71 -0.65 13.85
C LEU A 31 2.66 0.28 14.61
N LYS A 32 3.96 0.21 14.30
CA LYS A 32 4.95 1.05 14.96
C LYS A 32 4.62 2.53 14.75
N PRO A 33 4.62 3.37 15.81
CA PRO A 33 4.23 4.78 15.68
C PRO A 33 5.02 5.58 14.64
N VAL A 34 6.30 5.25 14.43
CA VAL A 34 7.13 5.88 13.40
C VAL A 34 6.67 5.52 11.99
N ILE A 35 6.31 4.25 11.75
CA ILE A 35 5.80 3.78 10.46
C ILE A 35 4.43 4.40 10.20
N LYS A 36 3.56 4.39 11.20
CA LYS A 36 2.23 5.03 11.13
C LYS A 36 2.34 6.48 10.67
N ARG A 37 3.20 7.28 11.30
CA ARG A 37 3.37 8.70 10.94
C ARG A 37 3.88 8.88 9.51
N GLN A 38 4.78 8.02 9.05
CA GLN A 38 5.28 8.09 7.67
C GLN A 38 4.18 7.75 6.66
N LEU A 39 3.36 6.74 6.93
CA LEU A 39 2.22 6.38 6.09
C LEU A 39 1.15 7.47 6.08
N GLU A 40 0.87 8.10 7.22
CA GLU A 40 -0.02 9.27 7.31
C GLU A 40 0.51 10.44 6.46
N THR A 41 1.80 10.73 6.52
CA THR A 41 2.42 11.76 5.66
C THR A 41 2.28 11.41 4.18
N ILE A 42 2.53 10.17 3.77
CA ILE A 42 2.37 9.74 2.37
C ILE A 42 0.92 9.87 1.92
N ALA A 43 -0.03 9.46 2.78
CA ALA A 43 -1.45 9.60 2.51
C ALA A 43 -1.86 11.07 2.33
N ASP A 44 -1.42 11.95 3.24
CA ASP A 44 -1.71 13.39 3.18
C ASP A 44 -1.14 14.02 1.90
N ASP A 45 0.10 13.67 1.53
CA ASP A 45 0.75 14.14 0.30
C ASP A 45 -0.03 13.70 -0.95
N PHE A 46 -0.49 12.43 -0.97
CA PHE A 46 -1.32 11.94 -2.07
C PHE A 46 -2.70 12.62 -2.11
N ILE A 47 -3.30 12.91 -0.95
CA ILE A 47 -4.56 13.64 -0.85
C ILE A 47 -4.41 15.06 -1.39
N GLU A 48 -3.33 15.75 -1.04
CA GLU A 48 -3.00 17.07 -1.58
C GLU A 48 -2.78 17.01 -3.09
N PHE A 49 -2.03 16.00 -3.58
CA PHE A 49 -1.78 15.78 -5.00
C PHE A 49 -3.07 15.51 -5.80
N MET A 50 -4.04 14.82 -5.22
CA MET A 50 -5.35 14.63 -5.85
C MET A 50 -6.02 15.97 -6.12
N GLY A 51 -5.88 16.95 -5.22
CA GLY A 51 -6.38 18.32 -5.38
C GLY A 51 -7.90 18.43 -5.32
N ILE A 52 -8.56 17.53 -4.59
CA ILE A 52 -10.02 17.45 -4.46
C ILE A 52 -10.42 17.84 -3.04
N PRO A 53 -11.09 18.99 -2.82
CA PRO A 53 -11.32 19.55 -1.49
C PRO A 53 -12.35 18.80 -0.62
N GLU A 54 -13.07 17.82 -1.17
CA GLU A 54 -14.14 17.07 -0.48
C GLU A 54 -14.03 15.56 -0.71
N LEU A 55 -12.81 15.03 -0.63
CA LEU A 55 -12.58 13.60 -0.62
C LEU A 55 -13.24 12.99 0.62
N ALA A 56 -14.30 12.20 0.42
CA ALA A 56 -15.02 11.47 1.46
C ALA A 56 -14.19 10.28 2.00
N ILE A 57 -12.99 10.56 2.49
CA ILE A 57 -12.06 9.56 3.06
C ILE A 57 -12.58 9.15 4.42
N GLU A 58 -12.76 7.86 4.60
CA GLU A 58 -13.21 7.25 5.85
C GLU A 58 -12.03 6.78 6.70
N ASP A 59 -11.00 6.23 6.06
CA ASP A 59 -9.85 5.67 6.78
C ASP A 59 -8.62 5.46 5.86
N ILE A 60 -7.48 5.23 6.50
CA ILE A 60 -6.19 4.87 5.89
C ILE A 60 -5.80 3.48 6.42
N ILE A 61 -5.76 2.48 5.56
CA ILE A 61 -5.47 1.10 5.95
C ILE A 61 -4.25 0.54 5.23
N ILE A 62 -3.62 -0.44 5.87
CA ILE A 62 -2.61 -1.29 5.24
C ILE A 62 -3.30 -2.59 4.84
N THR A 63 -3.04 -3.06 3.62
CA THR A 63 -3.51 -4.37 3.15
C THR A 63 -2.34 -5.24 2.70
N GLY A 64 -2.64 -6.35 2.05
CA GLY A 64 -1.63 -7.20 1.44
C GLY A 64 -0.77 -7.99 2.43
N SER A 65 0.41 -8.37 1.96
CA SER A 65 1.20 -9.46 2.56
C SER A 65 1.68 -9.17 3.99
N ASN A 66 1.95 -7.90 4.31
CA ASN A 66 2.43 -7.46 5.62
C ASN A 66 1.45 -7.70 6.78
N VAL A 67 0.15 -7.72 6.48
CA VAL A 67 -0.94 -7.96 7.43
C VAL A 67 -1.67 -9.28 7.19
N ALA A 68 -1.27 -10.02 6.15
CA ALA A 68 -1.84 -11.32 5.79
C ALA A 68 -0.96 -12.52 6.20
N TYR A 69 0.10 -12.28 6.99
CA TYR A 69 1.07 -13.31 7.43
C TYR A 69 1.83 -13.98 6.28
N THR A 70 1.88 -13.33 5.12
CA THR A 70 2.48 -13.88 3.89
C THR A 70 3.61 -13.04 3.31
N TYR A 71 4.18 -12.14 4.12
CA TYR A 71 5.23 -11.23 3.68
C TYR A 71 6.55 -11.95 3.39
N THR A 72 7.30 -11.40 2.43
CA THR A 72 8.64 -11.84 2.06
C THR A 72 9.60 -10.66 2.13
N SER A 73 10.90 -10.89 1.88
CA SER A 73 11.88 -9.80 1.75
C SER A 73 11.62 -8.85 0.58
N HIS A 74 10.73 -9.22 -0.34
CA HIS A 74 10.35 -8.43 -1.52
C HIS A 74 8.98 -7.77 -1.37
N SER A 75 8.33 -7.90 -0.21
CA SER A 75 7.03 -7.27 0.05
C SER A 75 7.15 -5.74 0.10
N ASP A 76 6.24 -5.08 -0.58
CA ASP A 76 5.92 -3.64 -0.49
C ASP A 76 4.84 -3.39 0.57
N ILE A 77 4.59 -2.12 0.90
CA ILE A 77 3.55 -1.68 1.83
C ILE A 77 2.33 -1.23 1.05
N ASP A 78 1.31 -2.09 0.94
CA ASP A 78 0.05 -1.73 0.29
C ASP A 78 -0.78 -0.73 1.13
N LEU A 79 -0.51 0.57 0.97
CA LEU A 79 -1.24 1.67 1.60
C LEU A 79 -2.51 2.03 0.82
N HIS A 80 -3.66 1.98 1.48
CA HIS A 80 -4.97 2.19 0.86
C HIS A 80 -5.76 3.30 1.56
N LEU A 81 -6.33 4.22 0.77
CA LEU A 81 -7.34 5.17 1.22
C LEU A 81 -8.74 4.58 0.99
N LEU A 82 -9.55 4.50 2.04
CA LEU A 82 -10.96 4.12 1.92
C LEU A 82 -11.79 5.37 1.66
N VAL A 83 -12.53 5.37 0.56
CA VAL A 83 -13.40 6.48 0.17
C VAL A 83 -14.85 6.01 0.08
N ASP A 84 -15.75 6.75 0.71
CA ASP A 84 -17.19 6.52 0.60
C ASP A 84 -17.73 7.14 -0.69
N PHE A 85 -17.81 6.32 -1.74
CA PHE A 85 -18.35 6.73 -3.04
C PHE A 85 -19.82 7.15 -2.99
N ALA A 86 -20.60 6.76 -1.98
CA ALA A 86 -21.99 7.20 -1.85
C ALA A 86 -22.09 8.69 -1.49
N LYS A 87 -21.01 9.29 -0.97
CA LYS A 87 -20.92 10.72 -0.66
C LYS A 87 -20.36 11.55 -1.82
N LEU A 88 -19.96 10.93 -2.93
CA LEU A 88 -19.40 11.62 -4.09
C LEU A 88 -20.44 11.80 -5.20
N PRO A 89 -20.46 12.96 -5.89
CA PRO A 89 -21.29 13.15 -7.08
C PRO A 89 -20.71 12.33 -8.24
N GLU A 90 -21.54 11.65 -9.03
CA GLU A 90 -21.10 10.88 -10.21
C GLU A 90 -19.94 9.90 -9.93
N SER A 91 -20.21 8.87 -9.10
CA SER A 91 -19.22 7.91 -8.59
C SER A 91 -18.31 7.27 -9.65
N ASP A 92 -18.81 7.03 -10.87
CA ASP A 92 -18.02 6.42 -11.95
C ASP A 92 -16.90 7.33 -12.45
N VAL A 93 -17.14 8.64 -12.54
CA VAL A 93 -16.12 9.62 -12.94
C VAL A 93 -15.04 9.72 -11.87
N TYR A 94 -15.42 9.74 -10.60
CA TYR A 94 -14.46 9.75 -9.48
C TYR A 94 -13.62 8.49 -9.42
N LYS A 95 -14.21 7.33 -9.74
CA LYS A 95 -13.46 6.07 -9.79
C LYS A 95 -12.36 6.11 -10.85
N GLU A 96 -12.69 6.56 -12.05
CA GLU A 96 -11.69 6.72 -13.12
C GLU A 96 -10.63 7.78 -12.76
N LEU A 97 -11.04 8.88 -12.15
CA LEU A 97 -10.13 9.92 -11.67
C LEU A 97 -9.16 9.40 -10.61
N PHE A 98 -9.64 8.66 -9.61
CA PHE A 98 -8.79 8.09 -8.56
C PHE A 98 -7.79 7.08 -9.13
N ASN A 99 -8.22 6.23 -10.07
CA ASN A 99 -7.30 5.32 -10.76
C ASN A 99 -6.22 6.09 -11.53
N ALA A 100 -6.60 7.12 -12.27
CA ALA A 100 -5.66 7.96 -13.02
C ALA A 100 -4.68 8.71 -12.10
N LYS A 101 -5.17 9.30 -11.01
CA LYS A 101 -4.34 10.01 -10.01
C LYS A 101 -3.39 9.07 -9.30
N LYS A 102 -3.85 7.89 -8.90
CA LYS A 102 -3.01 6.83 -8.31
C LYS A 102 -1.88 6.45 -9.26
N SER A 103 -2.21 6.10 -10.50
CA SER A 103 -1.19 5.71 -11.49
C SER A 103 -0.18 6.83 -11.71
N LEU A 104 -0.65 8.06 -11.91
CA LEU A 104 0.23 9.21 -12.12
C LEU A 104 1.15 9.45 -10.92
N TYR A 105 0.63 9.35 -9.69
CA TYR A 105 1.42 9.55 -8.49
C TYR A 105 2.51 8.48 -8.35
N ASN A 106 2.14 7.20 -8.52
CA ASN A 106 3.09 6.08 -8.45
C ASN A 106 4.16 6.12 -9.55
N ASP A 107 3.82 6.63 -10.74
CA ASP A 107 4.79 6.81 -11.85
C ASP A 107 5.71 8.02 -11.62
N THR A 108 5.29 8.99 -10.81
CA THR A 108 6.01 10.26 -10.57
C THR A 108 6.94 10.18 -9.38
N TYR A 109 6.53 9.50 -8.31
CA TYR A 109 7.21 9.49 -7.02
C TYR A 109 7.64 8.08 -6.64
N GLU A 110 8.94 7.89 -6.39
CA GLU A 110 9.47 6.68 -5.79
C GLU A 110 9.40 6.81 -4.26
N ILE A 111 8.45 6.10 -3.64
CA ILE A 111 8.16 6.23 -2.22
C ILE A 111 8.62 4.98 -1.49
N THR A 112 9.40 5.19 -0.43
CA THR A 112 9.90 4.10 0.41
C THR A 112 9.83 4.46 1.89
N ILE A 113 9.62 3.45 2.73
CA ILE A 113 9.81 3.52 4.17
C ILE A 113 10.88 2.50 4.55
N ARG A 114 12.05 2.99 4.97
CA ARG A 114 13.20 2.13 5.32
C ARG A 114 13.57 1.18 4.18
N ASP A 115 13.64 1.70 2.96
CA ASP A 115 13.92 0.96 1.72
C ASP A 115 12.85 -0.07 1.32
N ILE A 116 11.70 -0.10 2.01
CA ILE A 116 10.52 -0.88 1.61
C ILE A 116 9.65 0.00 0.71
N PRO A 117 9.33 -0.42 -0.53
CA PRO A 117 8.42 0.32 -1.40
C PRO A 117 7.03 0.49 -0.77
N VAL A 118 6.36 1.60 -1.05
CA VAL A 118 4.98 1.90 -0.64
C VAL A 118 4.13 2.17 -1.88
#